data_AF-A0A7X6L3T6-F1
#
_entry.id   AF-A0A7X6L3T6-F1
#
_cell.length_a   1.000
_cell.length_b   1.000
_cell.length_c   1.000
_cell.angle_alpha   90.00
_cell.angle_beta   90.00
_cell.angle_gamma   90.00
#
_symmetry.space_group_name_H-M   'P 1'
#
loop_
_entity.id
_entity.type
_entity.pdbx_description
1 polymer ?
#
loop_
_entity_poly.entity_id
_entity_poly.type
_entity_poly.pdbx_seq_one_letter_code
_entity_poly.pdbx_strand_id
1 'polypeptide(L)'
;MRTISVGRRLVTTIALTAACIAGASTAGVAIAQAETPTIAAEPVNPAHPHWQFEFTAKWTVTLSCYFENLDRTDATGPEKYTGTGKTKDAAEKDAWNKAQAAAPKGRKVKHCRVESSSKK
;
A
#
# COMPACT_ATOMS: atom_id res chain seq x y z
N MET A 1 48.37 -9.81 6.34
CA MET A 1 48.10 -11.27 6.23
C MET A 1 46.59 -11.51 6.29
N ARG A 2 46.11 -12.59 5.64
CA ARG A 2 44.72 -13.11 5.62
C ARG A 2 43.64 -12.34 4.84
N THR A 3 43.47 -12.77 3.58
CA THR A 3 42.15 -13.07 2.94
C THR A 3 41.31 -14.06 3.78
N ILE A 4 40.03 -14.34 3.50
CA ILE A 4 39.18 -14.09 2.30
C ILE A 4 37.91 -13.27 2.71
N SER A 5 36.80 -13.08 1.99
CA SER A 5 36.04 -13.87 0.98
C SER A 5 35.28 -12.98 -0.03
N VAL A 6 34.56 -13.59 -0.97
CA VAL A 6 33.77 -12.96 -2.07
C VAL A 6 32.26 -13.13 -1.85
N GLY A 7 31.48 -12.08 -2.17
CA GLY A 7 30.00 -12.12 -2.23
C GLY A 7 29.46 -11.53 -3.54
N ARG A 8 29.68 -12.25 -4.66
CA ARG A 8 29.45 -11.79 -6.04
C ARG A 8 27.95 -11.73 -6.38
N ARG A 9 27.33 -10.55 -6.27
CA ARG A 9 25.93 -10.35 -6.71
C ARG A 9 25.86 -10.42 -8.25
N LEU A 10 25.16 -11.44 -8.75
CA LEU A 10 24.97 -11.64 -10.19
C LEU A 10 24.10 -10.54 -10.79
N VAL A 11 24.60 -9.92 -11.86
CA VAL A 11 23.83 -9.03 -12.73
C VAL A 11 23.10 -9.91 -13.75
N THR A 12 21.78 -10.02 -13.63
CA THR A 12 20.94 -10.74 -14.59
C THR A 12 20.52 -9.81 -15.74
N THR A 13 21.28 -9.84 -16.82
CA THR A 13 20.90 -9.21 -18.09
C THR A 13 19.81 -10.03 -18.78
N ILE A 14 18.58 -9.52 -18.86
CA ILE A 14 17.53 -10.12 -19.69
C ILE A 14 17.70 -9.57 -21.11
N ALA A 15 18.17 -10.42 -22.02
CA ALA A 15 18.20 -10.12 -23.45
C ALA A 15 16.80 -10.35 -24.05
N LEU A 16 16.11 -9.29 -24.47
CA LEU A 16 14.93 -9.42 -25.32
C LEU A 16 15.39 -9.63 -26.77
N THR A 17 15.43 -10.88 -27.21
CA THR A 17 15.55 -11.21 -28.64
C THR A 17 14.21 -11.01 -29.33
N ALA A 18 14.13 -10.03 -30.22
CA ALA A 18 13.01 -9.86 -31.12
C ALA A 18 13.00 -10.98 -32.19
N ALA A 19 11.84 -11.58 -32.42
CA ALA A 19 11.61 -12.52 -33.51
C ALA A 19 10.20 -12.30 -34.09
N CYS A 20 10.06 -11.30 -34.96
CA CYS A 20 8.87 -11.13 -35.80
C CYS A 20 9.13 -11.82 -37.15
N ILE A 21 8.77 -13.10 -37.32
CA ILE A 21 8.56 -13.69 -38.66
C ILE A 21 7.29 -14.55 -38.66
N ALA A 22 6.55 -14.40 -39.74
CA ALA A 22 5.25 -14.95 -40.09
C ALA A 22 5.02 -16.46 -39.91
N GLY A 23 3.74 -16.82 -39.78
CA GLY A 23 3.02 -17.51 -40.85
C GLY A 23 3.15 -19.04 -41.01
N ALA A 24 1.98 -19.67 -41.19
CA ALA A 24 1.75 -20.94 -41.87
C ALA A 24 2.22 -22.27 -41.23
N SER A 25 1.21 -23.07 -40.85
CA SER A 25 1.03 -24.47 -41.26
C SER A 25 1.92 -25.60 -40.70
N THR A 26 1.25 -26.46 -39.92
CA THR A 26 1.28 -27.95 -39.98
C THR A 26 2.62 -28.71 -39.84
N ALA A 27 2.81 -29.35 -38.69
CA ALA A 27 3.15 -30.78 -38.59
C ALA A 27 2.82 -31.26 -37.15
N GLY A 28 2.20 -32.43 -37.00
CA GLY A 28 1.62 -32.87 -35.73
C GLY A 28 2.52 -33.78 -34.88
N VAL A 29 2.17 -33.87 -33.59
CA VAL A 29 2.41 -35.04 -32.74
C VAL A 29 1.09 -35.32 -32.02
N ALA A 30 0.60 -36.57 -32.07
CA ALA A 30 -0.66 -36.92 -31.46
C ALA A 30 -0.54 -36.89 -29.92
N ILE A 31 -1.33 -36.04 -29.27
CA ILE A 31 -1.55 -36.05 -27.82
C ILE A 31 -2.93 -36.64 -27.59
N ALA A 32 -3.04 -37.59 -26.65
CA ALA A 32 -4.27 -38.34 -26.40
C ALA A 32 -5.47 -37.40 -26.14
N GLN A 33 -6.63 -37.74 -26.71
CA GLN A 33 -7.87 -37.00 -26.48
C GLN A 33 -8.31 -37.18 -25.03
N ALA A 34 -7.97 -36.21 -24.17
CA ALA A 34 -8.72 -35.99 -22.95
C ALA A 34 -10.10 -35.46 -23.34
N GLU A 35 -11.17 -36.18 -23.01
CA GLU A 35 -12.54 -35.72 -23.21
C GLU A 35 -12.77 -34.47 -22.34
N THR A 36 -12.77 -33.31 -23.00
CA THR A 36 -13.15 -32.05 -22.35
C THR A 36 -14.64 -32.10 -22.02
N PRO A 37 -15.05 -31.98 -20.74
CA PRO A 37 -16.47 -31.91 -20.41
C PRO A 37 -17.07 -30.68 -21.09
N THR A 38 -18.12 -30.88 -21.89
CA THR A 38 -18.86 -29.79 -22.54
C THR A 38 -19.66 -29.02 -21.49
N ILE A 39 -18.97 -28.13 -20.78
CA ILE A 39 -19.62 -27.04 -20.06
C ILE A 39 -20.17 -26.11 -21.14
N ALA A 40 -21.48 -26.14 -21.36
CA ALA A 40 -22.16 -25.15 -22.16
C ALA A 40 -21.91 -23.78 -21.51
N ALA A 41 -21.02 -22.99 -22.09
CA ALA A 41 -20.77 -21.64 -21.65
C ALA A 41 -22.00 -20.79 -22.00
N GLU A 42 -22.91 -20.63 -21.04
CA GLU A 42 -23.92 -19.59 -21.10
C GLU A 42 -23.19 -18.25 -21.34
N PRO A 43 -23.60 -17.44 -22.32
CA PRO A 43 -22.95 -16.17 -22.58
C PRO A 43 -23.20 -15.23 -21.40
N VAL A 44 -22.24 -15.16 -20.49
CA VAL A 44 -22.24 -14.23 -19.36
C VAL A 44 -22.39 -12.82 -19.92
N ASN A 45 -23.56 -12.22 -19.69
CA ASN A 45 -23.89 -10.88 -20.16
C ASN A 45 -22.82 -9.89 -19.65
N PRO A 46 -22.02 -9.23 -20.52
CA PRO A 46 -20.93 -8.36 -20.12
C PRO A 46 -21.44 -6.97 -19.69
N ALA A 47 -22.42 -6.94 -18.79
CA ALA A 47 -23.05 -5.75 -18.25
C ALA A 47 -22.31 -5.16 -17.03
N HIS A 48 -21.10 -5.63 -16.73
CA HIS A 48 -20.27 -5.15 -15.62
C HIS A 48 -18.95 -4.55 -16.15
N PRO A 49 -18.72 -3.23 -16.00
CA PRO A 49 -17.50 -2.58 -16.48
C PRO A 49 -16.26 -3.09 -15.73
N HIS A 50 -15.41 -3.85 -16.43
CA HIS A 50 -14.26 -4.57 -15.88
C HIS A 50 -13.06 -3.70 -15.43
N TRP A 51 -13.18 -2.36 -15.33
CA TRP A 51 -12.04 -1.45 -15.50
C TRP A 51 -11.67 -0.51 -14.33
N GLN A 52 -12.29 -0.58 -13.13
CA GLN A 52 -11.80 0.16 -11.95
C GLN A 52 -11.97 -0.60 -10.62
N PHE A 53 -10.93 -1.34 -10.21
CA PHE A 53 -10.64 -1.60 -8.80
C PHE A 53 -9.48 -0.70 -8.36
N GLU A 54 -9.79 0.47 -7.80
CA GLU A 54 -8.76 1.33 -7.19
C GLU A 54 -8.36 0.73 -5.84
N PHE A 55 -7.17 0.10 -5.78
CA PHE A 55 -6.51 -0.17 -4.50
C PHE A 55 -6.00 1.14 -3.90
N THR A 56 -6.92 1.98 -3.41
CA THR A 56 -6.59 3.24 -2.73
C THR A 56 -5.83 2.93 -1.45
N ALA A 57 -4.50 3.00 -1.52
CA ALA A 57 -3.67 2.74 -0.35
C ALA A 57 -4.04 3.67 0.82
N LYS A 58 -4.38 3.08 1.96
CA LYS A 58 -4.83 3.78 3.15
C LYS A 58 -3.66 3.93 4.12
N TRP A 59 -3.21 5.16 4.30
CA TRP A 59 -2.29 5.50 5.37
C TRP A 59 -3.03 5.57 6.70
N THR A 60 -2.38 5.06 7.74
CA THR A 60 -2.79 5.19 9.14
C THR A 60 -1.59 5.70 9.93
N VAL A 61 -1.77 6.80 10.65
CA VAL A 61 -0.71 7.42 11.45
C VAL A 61 -1.21 7.67 12.87
N THR A 62 -0.39 7.32 13.86
CA THR A 62 -0.66 7.59 15.27
C THR A 62 0.25 8.70 15.76
N LEU A 63 -0.36 9.81 16.18
CA LEU A 63 0.30 10.90 16.87
C LEU A 63 0.19 10.71 18.39
N SER A 64 1.18 11.21 19.09
CA SER A 64 1.30 11.23 20.55
C SER A 64 1.46 12.68 20.98
N CYS A 65 0.41 13.26 21.54
CA CYS A 65 0.21 14.70 21.69
C CYS A 65 0.17 15.14 23.15
N TYR A 66 0.78 16.29 23.41
CA TYR A 66 0.73 16.99 24.69
C TYR A 66 -0.17 18.22 24.59
N PHE A 67 -1.01 18.41 25.61
CA PHE A 67 -1.84 19.58 25.80
C PHE A 67 -1.21 20.51 26.83
N GLU A 68 -1.32 21.82 26.62
CA GLU A 68 -0.80 22.85 27.52
C GLU A 68 -1.91 23.85 27.85
N ASN A 69 -1.96 24.32 29.11
CA ASN A 69 -2.85 25.41 29.53
C ASN A 69 -2.52 26.69 28.74
N LEU A 70 -3.52 27.57 28.53
CA LEU A 70 -3.31 28.86 27.84
C LEU A 70 -2.18 29.70 28.46
N ASP A 71 -2.03 29.64 29.78
CA ASP A 71 -1.02 30.35 30.56
C ASP A 71 0.37 29.69 30.55
N ARG A 72 0.52 28.55 29.85
CA ARG A 72 1.78 27.79 29.68
C ARG A 72 2.43 27.29 30.98
N THR A 73 1.67 27.23 32.06
CA THR A 73 2.10 26.72 33.38
C THR A 73 2.15 25.20 33.44
N ASP A 74 1.15 24.53 32.86
CA ASP A 74 0.92 23.10 33.01
C ASP A 74 0.75 22.40 31.67
N ALA A 75 1.34 21.20 31.56
CA ALA A 75 1.17 20.28 30.44
C ALA A 75 0.51 18.97 30.88
N THR A 76 -0.15 18.28 29.96
CA THR A 76 -0.77 16.97 30.20
C THR A 76 -0.70 16.11 28.94
N GLY A 77 -0.54 14.79 29.13
CA GLY A 77 -0.27 13.82 28.08
C GLY A 77 1.01 13.01 28.37
N PRO A 78 1.52 12.25 27.40
CA PRO A 78 1.05 12.19 26.02
C PRO A 78 -0.23 11.38 25.86
N GLU A 79 -1.14 11.88 25.03
CA GLU A 79 -2.35 11.17 24.59
C GLU A 79 -2.24 10.78 23.11
N LYS A 80 -2.83 9.64 22.74
CA LYS A 80 -2.64 9.05 21.41
C LYS A 80 -3.83 9.27 20.49
N TYR A 81 -3.57 9.77 19.29
CA TYR A 81 -4.55 10.13 18.28
C TYR A 81 -4.22 9.45 16.96
N THR A 82 -5.12 8.56 16.51
CA THR A 82 -4.93 7.83 15.25
C THR A 82 -5.77 8.43 14.13
N GLY A 83 -5.09 8.83 13.06
CA GLY A 83 -5.69 9.38 11.85
C GLY A 83 -5.47 8.50 10.62
N THR A 84 -6.31 8.67 9.60
CA THR A 84 -6.25 7.92 8.35
C THR A 84 -6.46 8.81 7.14
N GLY A 85 -5.83 8.46 6.01
CA GLY A 85 -5.95 9.24 4.77
C GLY A 85 -5.39 8.52 3.55
N LYS A 86 -5.59 9.09 2.35
CA LYS A 86 -5.00 8.58 1.09
C LYS A 86 -3.48 8.82 1.01
N THR A 87 -2.96 9.76 1.79
CA THR A 87 -1.52 10.04 1.94
C THR A 87 -1.14 10.05 3.42
N LYS A 88 0.17 9.94 3.72
CA LYS A 88 0.70 10.03 5.08
C LYS A 88 0.30 11.37 5.72
N ASP A 89 0.50 12.47 5.01
CA ASP A 89 0.18 13.83 5.48
C ASP A 89 -1.32 14.02 5.75
N ALA A 90 -2.19 13.40 4.95
CA ALA A 90 -3.63 13.41 5.19
C ALA A 90 -3.99 12.63 6.47
N ALA A 91 -3.33 11.50 6.73
CA ALA A 91 -3.50 10.73 7.96
C ALA A 91 -2.95 11.48 9.19
N GLU A 92 -1.82 12.18 9.07
CA GLU A 92 -1.29 13.05 10.13
C GLU A 92 -2.21 14.25 10.40
N LYS A 93 -2.76 14.88 9.36
CA LYS A 93 -3.71 15.98 9.52
C LYS A 93 -5.03 15.53 10.16
N ASP A 94 -5.55 14.35 9.81
CA ASP A 94 -6.71 13.76 10.46
C ASP A 94 -6.42 13.46 11.95
N ALA A 95 -5.26 12.89 12.27
CA ALA A 95 -4.83 12.65 13.65
C ALA A 95 -4.71 13.97 14.46
N TRP A 96 -4.14 15.01 13.85
CA TRP A 96 -3.96 16.32 14.49
C TRP A 96 -5.28 17.06 14.69
N ASN A 97 -6.21 16.97 13.74
CA ASN A 97 -7.57 17.49 13.89
C ASN A 97 -8.33 16.80 15.04
N LYS A 98 -8.19 15.48 15.19
CA LYS A 98 -8.74 14.73 16.33
C LYS A 98 -8.12 15.17 17.66
N ALA A 99 -6.80 15.37 17.71
CA ALA A 99 -6.12 15.89 18.90
C ALA A 99 -6.63 17.28 19.29
N GLN A 100 -6.82 18.19 18.33
CA GLN A 100 -7.43 19.51 18.60
C GLN A 100 -8.88 19.41 19.10
N ALA A 101 -9.70 18.56 18.48
CA ALA A 101 -11.11 18.41 18.85
C ALA A 101 -11.28 17.77 20.25
N ALA A 102 -10.33 16.95 20.68
CA ALA A 102 -10.28 16.37 22.02
C ALA A 102 -9.60 17.26 23.07
N ALA A 103 -9.05 18.43 22.69
CA ALA A 103 -8.38 19.33 23.62
C ALA A 103 -9.32 19.74 24.77
N PRO A 104 -8.95 19.53 26.05
CA PRO A 104 -9.76 19.96 27.17
C PRO A 104 -10.00 21.48 27.17
N LYS A 105 -11.14 21.93 27.70
CA LYS A 105 -11.44 23.38 27.82
C LYS A 105 -10.31 24.09 28.57
N GLY A 106 -9.85 25.23 28.02
CA GLY A 106 -8.72 26.00 28.54
C GLY A 106 -7.32 25.50 28.11
N ARG A 107 -7.24 24.44 27.29
CA ARG A 107 -5.98 23.86 26.81
C ARG A 107 -5.87 23.89 25.29
N LYS A 108 -4.64 23.81 24.80
CA LYS A 108 -4.30 23.70 23.36
C LYS A 108 -3.31 22.57 23.14
N VAL A 109 -3.35 21.96 21.96
CA VAL A 109 -2.30 21.04 21.50
C VAL A 109 -0.99 21.83 21.37
N LYS A 110 0.04 21.44 22.12
CA LYS A 110 1.36 22.07 22.11
C LYS A 110 2.31 21.37 21.14
N HIS A 111 2.50 20.07 21.34
CA HIS A 111 3.46 19.26 20.61
C HIS A 111 2.87 17.89 20.34
N CYS A 112 2.98 17.41 19.11
CA CYS A 112 2.63 16.06 18.72
C CYS A 112 3.84 15.39 18.07
N ARG A 113 4.10 14.15 18.45
CA ARG A 113 5.12 13.29 17.85
C ARG A 113 4.46 12.14 17.10
N VAL A 114 4.91 11.84 15.89
CA VAL A 114 4.54 10.60 15.20
C VAL A 114 5.16 9.41 15.95
N GLU A 115 4.33 8.53 16.48
CA GLU A 115 4.77 7.26 17.09
C GLU A 115 4.85 6.14 16.05
N SER A 116 3.87 6.06 15.15
CA SER A 116 3.83 5.03 14.10
C SER A 116 3.12 5.55 12.85
N SER A 117 3.57 5.06 11.69
CA SER A 117 2.91 5.28 10.40
C SER A 117 2.91 3.98 9.62
N SER A 118 1.77 3.58 9.08
CA SER A 118 1.61 2.39 8.25
C SER A 118 0.81 2.71 6.99
N LYS A 119 1.06 1.94 5.92
CA LYS A 119 0.32 1.97 4.65
C LYS A 119 -0.27 0.57 4.47
N LYS A 120 -1.57 0.51 4.19
CA LYS A 120 -2.30 -0.72 3.83
C LYS A 120 -2.96 -0.56 2.47
#